data_AF-A0A8S2QZ63-F1
#
_entry.id   AF-A0A8S2QZ63-F1
#
_cell.length_a   1.000
_cell.length_b   1.000
_cell.length_c   1.000
_cell.angle_alpha   90.00
_cell.angle_beta   90.00
_cell.angle_gamma   90.00
#
_symmetry.space_group_name_H-M   'P 1'
#
loop_
_entity.id
_entity.type
_entity.pdbx_description
1 polymer ?
#
loop_
_entity_poly.entity_id
_entity_poly.type
_entity_poly.pdbx_seq_one_letter_code
_entity_poly.pdbx_strand_id
1 'polypeptide(L)'
;CVCLSGCSSAYTNGPLPSGSFSGPTAFGYWDDLYIYAGTSQSVYYGTTGTYPNRNMVFEFYMAHFGGPTLYYHFQIVFYEAALNIVAYSYFQSSDGGASATIGVQSSGSGPSITYSVDTSGAVPVGSPSQNNPTMTLTFNTNTGTYSSSG
;
A
#
# COMPACT_ATOMS: atom_id res chain seq x y z
N CYS A 1 -1.56 -3.82 -4.32
CA CYS A 1 -1.29 -4.58 -3.08
C CYS A 1 -0.04 -5.43 -3.27
N VAL A 2 0.59 -5.93 -2.20
CA VAL A 2 1.63 -6.97 -2.25
C VAL A 2 1.14 -8.18 -1.45
N CYS A 3 0.84 -9.29 -2.13
CA CYS A 3 0.45 -10.57 -1.53
C CYS A 3 1.66 -11.52 -1.57
N LEU A 4 1.98 -12.15 -0.44
CA LEU A 4 3.12 -13.07 -0.32
C LEU A 4 2.72 -14.52 -0.63
N SER A 5 1.42 -14.81 -0.55
CA SER A 5 0.76 -16.02 -1.00
C SER A 5 -0.75 -15.75 -1.12
N GLY A 6 -1.50 -16.60 -1.83
CA GLY A 6 -2.97 -16.50 -1.83
C GLY A 6 -3.53 -15.20 -2.42
N CYS A 7 -2.92 -14.72 -3.51
CA CYS A 7 -3.30 -13.49 -4.19
C CYS A 7 -4.72 -13.52 -4.76
N SER A 8 -5.32 -12.34 -4.93
CA SER A 8 -6.67 -12.16 -5.45
C SER A 8 -6.68 -11.47 -6.80
N SER A 9 -7.75 -11.69 -7.57
CA SER A 9 -8.14 -10.87 -8.72
C SER A 9 -9.26 -9.87 -8.39
N ALA A 10 -9.58 -9.69 -7.11
CA ALA A 10 -10.61 -8.75 -6.68
C ALA A 10 -10.17 -7.31 -6.95
N TYR A 11 -10.94 -6.63 -7.82
CA TYR A 11 -10.74 -5.24 -8.19
C TYR A 11 -11.52 -4.28 -7.27
N THR A 12 -12.62 -4.74 -6.67
CA THR A 12 -13.33 -3.98 -5.63
C THR A 12 -12.66 -4.18 -4.28
N ASN A 13 -12.51 -3.10 -3.52
CA ASN A 13 -12.00 -3.12 -2.16
C ASN A 13 -13.08 -3.54 -1.13
N GLY A 14 -12.71 -3.54 0.16
CA GLY A 14 -13.63 -3.85 1.25
C GLY A 14 -12.90 -3.97 2.59
N PRO A 15 -13.64 -4.17 3.70
CA PRO A 15 -13.04 -4.27 5.03
C PRO A 15 -12.07 -5.45 5.14
N LEU A 16 -11.05 -5.28 5.98
CA LEU A 16 -10.12 -6.36 6.35
C LEU A 16 -10.56 -7.03 7.66
N PRO A 17 -10.33 -8.35 7.85
CA PRO A 17 -9.72 -9.26 6.87
C PRO A 17 -10.67 -9.56 5.71
N SER A 18 -10.12 -9.59 4.51
CA SER A 18 -10.89 -9.90 3.29
C SER A 18 -10.65 -11.34 2.88
N GLY A 19 -11.72 -12.13 2.78
CA GLY A 19 -11.68 -13.51 2.29
C GLY A 19 -11.18 -13.66 0.85
N SER A 20 -11.14 -12.56 0.08
CA SER A 20 -10.61 -12.53 -1.29
C SER A 20 -9.10 -12.80 -1.36
N PHE A 21 -8.37 -12.61 -0.26
CA PHE A 21 -6.94 -12.88 -0.14
C PHE A 21 -6.71 -13.95 0.92
N SER A 22 -6.26 -15.14 0.52
CA SER A 22 -6.11 -16.27 1.45
C SER A 22 -4.80 -16.25 2.25
N GLY A 23 -3.82 -15.45 1.83
CA GLY A 23 -2.50 -15.34 2.48
C GLY A 23 -2.12 -13.93 2.95
N PRO A 24 -0.91 -13.78 3.53
CA PRO A 24 -0.43 -12.50 4.04
C PRO A 24 -0.35 -11.46 2.93
N THR A 25 -0.97 -10.30 3.16
CA THR A 25 -1.11 -9.25 2.16
C THR A 25 -0.97 -7.86 2.77
N ALA A 26 -0.19 -7.02 2.10
CA ALA A 26 -0.03 -5.59 2.36
C ALA A 26 -0.83 -4.77 1.34
N PHE A 27 -1.76 -3.95 1.82
CA PHE A 27 -2.67 -3.13 1.03
C PHE A 27 -2.31 -1.65 1.17
N GLY A 28 -1.58 -1.09 0.20
CA GLY A 28 -1.24 0.35 0.17
C GLY A 28 -2.37 1.23 -0.35
N TYR A 29 -3.15 0.71 -1.31
CA TYR A 29 -4.45 1.16 -1.79
C TYR A 29 -5.09 -0.04 -2.50
N TRP A 30 -5.74 -0.93 -1.76
CA TRP A 30 -6.54 -1.98 -2.42
C TRP A 30 -7.78 -1.34 -3.00
N ASP A 31 -7.83 -1.34 -4.33
CA ASP A 31 -8.91 -0.95 -5.23
C ASP A 31 -8.45 -1.38 -6.65
N ASP A 32 -9.15 -0.96 -7.70
CA ASP A 32 -8.83 -1.26 -9.09
C ASP A 32 -7.73 -0.32 -9.63
N LEU A 33 -6.50 -0.50 -9.16
CA LEU A 33 -5.34 0.26 -9.67
C LEU A 33 -4.89 -0.26 -11.04
N TYR A 34 -4.64 0.67 -11.96
CA TYR A 34 -4.39 0.42 -13.36
C TYR A 34 -3.19 1.21 -13.90
N ILE A 35 -2.44 0.59 -14.82
CA ILE A 35 -1.37 1.23 -15.60
C ILE A 35 -1.91 1.46 -17.01
N TYR A 36 -2.09 2.71 -17.38
CA TYR A 36 -2.52 3.14 -18.70
C TYR A 36 -1.37 3.09 -19.71
N ALA A 37 -1.62 2.48 -20.86
CA ALA A 37 -0.66 2.41 -21.96
C ALA A 37 -0.22 3.81 -22.43
N GLY A 38 1.07 3.98 -22.69
CA GLY A 38 1.65 5.26 -23.13
C GLY A 38 1.87 6.27 -22.01
N THR A 39 1.74 5.88 -20.75
CA THR A 39 2.05 6.72 -19.58
C THR A 39 3.36 6.28 -18.91
N SER A 40 3.86 7.07 -17.95
CA SER A 40 4.98 6.70 -17.09
C SER A 40 4.57 5.83 -15.88
N GLN A 41 3.31 5.43 -15.79
CA GLN A 41 2.79 4.58 -14.72
C GLN A 41 3.49 3.22 -14.73
N SER A 42 3.86 2.73 -13.54
CA SER A 42 4.73 1.58 -13.38
C SER A 42 4.70 1.05 -11.95
N VAL A 43 5.21 -0.17 -11.78
CA VAL A 43 5.57 -0.74 -10.49
C VAL A 43 7.05 -1.09 -10.53
N TYR A 44 7.84 -0.48 -9.65
CA TYR A 44 9.25 -0.82 -9.45
C TYR A 44 9.40 -1.65 -8.19
N TYR A 45 10.40 -2.52 -8.17
CA TYR A 45 10.76 -3.23 -6.96
C TYR A 45 12.27 -3.46 -6.90
N GLY A 46 12.80 -3.53 -5.69
CA GLY A 46 14.21 -3.74 -5.50
C GLY A 46 14.59 -3.88 -4.04
N THR A 47 15.83 -4.31 -3.82
CA THR A 47 16.42 -4.31 -2.48
C THR A 47 17.38 -3.14 -2.35
N THR A 48 17.32 -2.46 -1.21
CA THR A 48 18.25 -1.38 -0.84
C THR A 48 18.99 -1.76 0.44
N GLY A 49 20.10 -1.08 0.72
CA GLY A 49 20.95 -1.36 1.88
C GLY A 49 21.91 -2.53 1.66
N THR A 50 22.49 -3.02 2.75
CA THR A 50 23.49 -4.11 2.76
C THR A 50 23.17 -5.10 3.87
N TYR A 51 23.53 -6.37 3.69
CA TYR A 51 23.32 -7.40 4.71
C TYR A 51 24.00 -7.01 6.04
N PRO A 52 23.36 -7.20 7.22
CA PRO A 52 22.04 -7.80 7.44
C PRO A 52 20.85 -6.81 7.51
N ASN A 53 21.01 -5.60 7.00
CA ASN A 53 20.04 -4.49 7.11
C ASN A 53 19.49 -4.06 5.75
N ARG A 54 19.03 -5.01 4.93
CA ARG A 54 18.40 -4.68 3.63
C ARG A 54 16.92 -4.39 3.78
N ASN A 55 16.39 -3.61 2.85
CA ASN A 55 14.96 -3.34 2.73
C ASN A 55 14.47 -3.81 1.35
N MET A 56 13.35 -4.53 1.31
CA MET A 56 12.64 -4.80 0.06
C MET A 56 11.61 -3.71 -0.15
N VAL A 57 11.71 -2.98 -1.25
CA VAL A 57 10.84 -1.86 -1.61
C VAL A 57 10.03 -2.24 -2.84
N PHE A 58 8.73 -1.99 -2.78
CA PHE A 58 7.83 -1.96 -3.92
C PHE A 58 7.31 -0.54 -4.06
N GLU A 59 7.51 0.07 -5.22
CA GLU A 59 7.04 1.43 -5.54
C GLU A 59 5.99 1.38 -6.62
N PHE A 60 4.87 2.04 -6.38
CA PHE A 60 3.72 2.08 -7.27
C PHE A 60 3.52 3.51 -7.73
N TYR A 61 3.49 3.71 -9.04
CA TYR A 61 3.02 4.94 -9.68
C TYR A 61 1.93 4.56 -10.67
N MET A 62 0.67 4.68 -10.28
CA MET A 62 -0.48 4.12 -11.00
C MET A 62 -1.67 5.08 -10.96
N ALA A 63 -2.75 4.76 -11.67
CA ALA A 63 -4.03 5.46 -11.54
C ALA A 63 -5.17 4.51 -11.17
N HIS A 64 -6.34 5.06 -10.87
CA HIS A 64 -7.57 4.27 -10.72
C HIS A 64 -8.14 3.84 -12.08
N PHE A 65 -8.70 2.64 -12.17
CA PHE A 65 -9.37 2.15 -13.38
C PHE A 65 -10.65 2.96 -13.67
N GLY A 66 -10.70 3.59 -14.84
CA GLY A 66 -11.75 4.53 -15.22
C GLY A 66 -11.48 5.96 -14.77
N GLY A 67 -10.42 6.20 -13.99
CA GLY A 67 -9.95 7.50 -13.55
C GLY A 67 -8.49 7.76 -13.95
N PRO A 68 -8.18 8.01 -15.24
CA PRO A 68 -6.79 8.13 -15.72
C PRO A 68 -6.00 9.31 -15.10
N THR A 69 -6.66 10.23 -14.42
CA THR A 69 -6.06 11.37 -13.72
C THR A 69 -6.08 11.23 -12.19
N LEU A 70 -6.62 10.12 -11.67
CA LEU A 70 -6.62 9.78 -10.24
C LEU A 70 -5.35 8.99 -9.93
N TYR A 71 -4.25 9.71 -9.70
CA TYR A 71 -2.93 9.12 -9.53
C TYR A 71 -2.65 8.75 -8.07
N TYR A 72 -1.91 7.66 -7.90
CA TYR A 72 -1.40 7.17 -6.63
C TYR A 72 0.09 6.89 -6.78
N HIS A 73 0.88 7.53 -5.93
CA HIS A 73 2.32 7.32 -5.81
C HIS A 73 2.65 6.96 -4.38
N PHE A 74 3.05 5.71 -4.17
CA PHE A 74 3.36 5.19 -2.84
C PHE A 74 4.36 4.04 -2.90
N GLN A 75 5.01 3.78 -1.77
CA GLN A 75 5.90 2.66 -1.57
C GLN A 75 5.37 1.74 -0.47
N ILE A 76 5.67 0.45 -0.59
CA ILE A 76 5.53 -0.56 0.45
C ILE A 76 6.92 -1.12 0.75
N VAL A 77 7.34 -1.08 2.01
CA VAL A 77 8.69 -1.45 2.45
C VAL A 77 8.63 -2.55 3.50
N PHE A 78 9.40 -3.61 3.28
CA PHE A 78 9.67 -4.68 4.22
C PHE A 78 11.13 -4.62 4.67
N TYR A 79 11.38 -4.82 5.95
CA TYR A 79 12.70 -4.63 6.56
C TYR A 79 13.31 -5.98 7.00
N GLU A 80 14.54 -6.27 6.56
CA GLU A 80 15.28 -7.47 7.00
C GLU A 80 15.64 -7.40 8.49
N ALA A 81 16.05 -6.22 8.96
CA ALA A 81 16.46 -5.99 10.35
C ALA A 81 15.29 -5.73 11.33
N ALA A 82 14.07 -5.55 10.81
CA ALA A 82 12.87 -5.28 11.60
C ALA A 82 11.72 -6.15 11.11
N LEU A 83 11.76 -7.43 11.51
CA LEU A 83 10.70 -8.39 11.19
C LEU A 83 9.35 -7.92 11.75
N ASN A 84 8.28 -8.29 11.05
CA ASN A 84 6.89 -7.95 11.42
C ASN A 84 6.56 -6.45 11.37
N ILE A 85 7.44 -5.66 10.76
CA ILE A 85 7.19 -4.27 10.40
C ILE A 85 6.98 -4.17 8.89
N VAL A 86 5.89 -3.51 8.50
CA VAL A 86 5.63 -3.10 7.11
C VAL A 86 5.37 -1.60 7.13
N ALA A 87 6.09 -0.83 6.31
CA ALA A 87 5.91 0.61 6.23
C ALA A 87 5.44 1.02 4.83
N TYR A 88 4.50 1.95 4.78
CA TYR A 88 4.05 2.60 3.56
C TYR A 88 4.51 4.05 3.56
N SER A 89 4.99 4.53 2.42
CA SER A 89 5.30 5.94 2.22
C SER A 89 4.46 6.48 1.07
N TYR A 90 3.68 7.51 1.32
CA TYR A 90 2.77 8.12 0.36
C TYR A 90 3.36 9.42 -0.13
N PHE A 91 3.43 9.61 -1.45
CA PHE A 91 3.97 10.81 -2.10
C PHE A 91 2.88 11.59 -2.83
N GLN A 92 1.90 10.86 -3.41
CA GLN A 92 0.75 11.43 -4.09
C GLN A 92 -0.48 10.53 -3.91
N SER A 93 -1.62 11.15 -3.69
CA SER A 93 -2.94 10.51 -3.70
C SER A 93 -3.96 11.54 -4.16
N SER A 94 -4.54 11.36 -5.35
CA SER A 94 -5.48 12.35 -5.93
C SER A 94 -6.76 12.54 -5.11
N ASP A 95 -7.23 11.49 -4.42
CA ASP A 95 -8.50 11.49 -3.68
C ASP A 95 -8.34 11.18 -2.17
N GLY A 96 -7.10 11.03 -1.70
CA GLY A 96 -6.77 10.70 -0.32
C GLY A 96 -7.21 9.30 0.11
N GLY A 97 -7.48 8.38 -0.83
CA GLY A 97 -7.94 7.01 -0.53
C GLY A 97 -9.46 6.87 -0.39
N ALA A 98 -10.24 7.73 -1.06
CA ALA A 98 -11.70 7.80 -0.93
C ALA A 98 -12.44 6.51 -1.31
N SER A 99 -11.84 5.65 -2.15
CA SER A 99 -12.41 4.38 -2.61
C SER A 99 -11.53 3.17 -2.28
N ALA A 100 -10.54 3.34 -1.40
CA ALA A 100 -9.48 2.34 -1.22
C ALA A 100 -9.40 1.82 0.20
N THR A 101 -8.95 0.57 0.31
CA THR A 101 -8.60 -0.06 1.59
C THR A 101 -7.10 -0.01 1.82
N ILE A 102 -6.69 0.48 3.00
CA ILE A 102 -5.30 0.56 3.43
C ILE A 102 -5.14 -0.25 4.71
N GLY A 103 -4.18 -1.18 4.71
CA GLY A 103 -3.95 -2.05 5.86
C GLY A 103 -3.02 -3.22 5.56
N VAL A 104 -3.00 -4.18 6.48
CA VAL A 104 -2.33 -5.47 6.34
C VAL A 104 -3.23 -6.58 6.86
N GLN A 105 -3.13 -7.78 6.28
CA GLN A 105 -3.74 -8.99 6.84
C GLN A 105 -2.79 -10.18 6.73
N SER A 106 -2.96 -11.15 7.63
CA SER A 106 -2.22 -12.42 7.58
C SER A 106 -2.93 -13.52 6.77
N SER A 107 -4.26 -13.48 6.71
CA SER A 107 -5.09 -14.43 5.96
C SER A 107 -6.48 -13.85 5.71
N GLY A 108 -7.31 -14.56 4.94
CA GLY A 108 -8.70 -14.18 4.67
C GLY A 108 -9.61 -14.18 5.90
N SER A 109 -9.16 -14.75 7.02
CA SER A 109 -9.84 -14.73 8.32
C SER A 109 -9.10 -13.90 9.37
N GLY A 110 -8.04 -13.19 8.97
CA GLY A 110 -7.20 -12.40 9.86
C GLY A 110 -6.14 -13.20 10.64
N PRO A 111 -5.47 -12.57 11.63
CA PRO A 111 -5.62 -11.17 12.05
C PRO A 111 -5.29 -10.15 10.95
N SER A 112 -5.86 -8.94 11.09
CA SER A 112 -5.65 -7.79 10.21
C SER A 112 -5.45 -6.50 11.03
N ILE A 113 -4.82 -5.52 10.40
CA ILE A 113 -4.73 -4.14 10.89
C ILE A 113 -5.23 -3.24 9.77
N THR A 114 -6.31 -2.50 10.03
CA THR A 114 -6.93 -1.59 9.07
C THR A 114 -6.59 -0.16 9.45
N TYR A 115 -6.08 0.60 8.50
CA TYR A 115 -5.91 2.05 8.64
C TYR A 115 -7.15 2.79 8.13
N SER A 116 -7.59 2.46 6.92
CA SER A 116 -8.77 3.09 6.30
C SER A 116 -9.48 2.17 5.33
N VAL A 117 -10.77 2.42 5.13
CA VAL A 117 -11.64 1.82 4.11
C VAL A 117 -12.55 2.93 3.60
N ASP A 118 -12.55 3.20 2.30
CA ASP A 118 -13.44 4.18 1.65
C ASP A 118 -13.49 5.54 2.36
N THR A 119 -12.31 6.01 2.81
CA THR A 119 -12.21 7.19 3.67
C THR A 119 -11.49 8.30 2.90
N SER A 120 -12.26 9.28 2.42
CA SER A 120 -11.68 10.45 1.75
C SER A 120 -10.78 11.23 2.70
N GLY A 121 -9.60 11.62 2.21
CA GLY A 121 -8.63 12.38 2.99
C GLY A 121 -7.89 11.59 4.07
N ALA A 122 -7.98 10.25 4.06
CA ALA A 122 -7.17 9.41 4.96
C ALA A 122 -5.67 9.60 4.70
N VAL A 123 -5.28 9.82 3.44
CA VAL A 123 -3.91 10.17 3.06
C VAL A 123 -3.88 11.63 2.59
N PRO A 124 -2.96 12.48 3.09
CA PRO A 124 -2.80 13.84 2.59
C PRO A 124 -2.49 13.87 1.08
N VAL A 125 -3.19 14.73 0.35
CA VAL A 125 -2.97 14.92 -1.09
C VAL A 125 -1.58 15.50 -1.33
N GLY A 126 -0.75 14.74 -2.04
CA GLY A 126 0.58 15.18 -2.49
C GLY A 126 0.62 15.55 -3.98
N SER A 127 1.81 15.52 -4.56
CA SER A 127 2.09 15.94 -5.95
C SER A 127 2.99 14.92 -6.65
N PRO A 128 2.95 14.77 -7.99
CA PRO A 128 3.88 13.92 -8.72
C PRO A 128 5.36 14.31 -8.54
N SER A 129 5.64 15.56 -8.14
CA SER A 129 6.99 16.08 -7.90
C SER A 129 7.43 15.97 -6.44
N GLN A 130 6.67 15.24 -5.61
CA GLN A 130 6.89 15.17 -4.18
C GLN A 130 8.10 14.27 -3.88
N ASN A 131 9.18 14.84 -3.35
CA ASN A 131 10.42 14.09 -3.06
C ASN A 131 10.42 13.43 -1.67
N ASN A 132 9.60 13.94 -0.74
CA ASN A 132 9.46 13.41 0.63
C ASN A 132 8.04 12.93 0.85
N PRO A 133 7.80 11.80 1.53
CA PRO A 133 6.45 11.32 1.78
C PRO A 133 5.60 12.41 2.46
N THR A 134 4.36 12.59 2.00
CA THR A 134 3.35 13.38 2.71
C THR A 134 2.85 12.67 3.96
N MET A 135 2.97 11.34 3.96
CA MET A 135 2.68 10.50 5.11
C MET A 135 3.49 9.21 5.04
N THR A 136 3.98 8.77 6.19
CA THR A 136 4.47 7.40 6.40
C THR A 136 3.53 6.70 7.37
N LEU A 137 3.15 5.46 7.04
CA LEU A 137 2.30 4.60 7.85
C LEU A 137 3.06 3.32 8.17
N THR A 138 3.23 3.00 9.45
CA THR A 138 3.97 1.81 9.89
C THR A 138 3.04 0.86 10.62
N PHE A 139 2.96 -0.38 10.14
CA PHE A 139 2.22 -1.48 10.75
C PHE A 139 3.19 -2.36 11.53
N ASN A 140 2.85 -2.65 12.79
CA ASN A 140 3.53 -3.65 13.59
C ASN A 140 2.60 -4.85 13.77
N THR A 141 2.89 -5.93 13.06
CA THR A 141 2.05 -7.14 13.05
C THR A 141 2.26 -8.02 14.28
N ASN A 142 3.30 -7.77 15.10
CA ASN A 142 3.42 -8.42 16.40
C ASN A 142 2.39 -7.87 17.40
N THR A 143 2.17 -6.56 17.39
CA THR A 143 1.30 -5.87 18.35
C THR A 143 -0.11 -5.62 17.82
N GLY A 144 -0.33 -5.79 16.51
CA GLY A 144 -1.63 -5.49 15.89
C GLY A 144 -1.92 -3.99 15.80
N THR A 145 -0.88 -3.15 15.81
CA THR A 145 -1.02 -1.68 15.85
C THR A 145 -0.43 -1.02 14.62
N TYR A 146 -0.86 0.21 14.33
CA TYR A 146 -0.22 1.08 13.36
C TYR A 146 0.14 2.44 13.98
N SER A 147 1.01 3.17 13.31
CA SER A 147 1.33 4.57 13.60
C SER A 147 1.52 5.34 12.29
N SER A 148 1.13 6.61 12.27
CA SER A 148 1.33 7.50 11.12
C SER A 148 2.18 8.71 11.52
N SER A 149 2.95 9.22 10.56
CA SER A 149 3.70 10.48 10.67
C SER A 149 3.61 11.24 9.35
N GLY A 150 3.51 12.57 9.40
CA GLY A 150 3.54 13.47 8.25
C GLY A 150 4.52 14.61 8.47
#